data_AF-A0A1V4HFY8-F1
#
_entry.id   AF-A0A1V4HFY8-F1
#
_cell.length_a   1.000
_cell.length_b   1.000
_cell.length_c   1.000
_cell.angle_alpha   90.00
_cell.angle_beta   90.00
_cell.angle_gamma   90.00
#
_symmetry.space_group_name_H-M   'P 1'
#
loop_
_entity.id
_entity.type
_entity.pdbx_description
1 polymer ?
#
loop_
_entity_poly.entity_id
_entity_poly.type
_entity_poly.pdbx_seq_one_letter_code
_entity_poly.pdbx_strand_id
1 'polypeptide(L)'
;MAKIIVNTCPNCGANLPIDINQVCEFCGTAYIPKNLAALAKMDSQTKHNYITSYKEKLEDNKGNIPIAISLAMCHIDAQNYEFSFDILKKLAENDCTDPNVFYYMALAMLEGKKPRVLHIDKVRKVESYLNSAQVLSSGTGLYYIMQAVIKRDYYEYYLFNMHQGGSSKLLLEKANNFQLDVEEIHQILKIVKLDESDRSYFDSVLAI
;
A
#
# COMPACT_ATOMS: atom_id res chain seq x y z
N MET A 1 -34.38 9.17 14.16
CA MET A 1 -34.38 7.71 13.89
C MET A 1 -32.96 7.34 13.51
N ALA A 2 -32.29 6.46 14.25
CA ALA A 2 -30.94 6.01 13.90
C ALA A 2 -31.04 5.13 12.64
N LYS A 3 -30.39 5.53 11.55
CA LYS A 3 -30.29 4.71 10.33
C LYS A 3 -29.45 3.49 10.69
N ILE A 4 -30.04 2.30 10.72
CA ILE A 4 -29.28 1.06 10.88
C ILE A 4 -28.40 0.93 9.64
N ILE A 5 -27.09 1.10 9.81
CA ILE A 5 -26.13 0.90 8.72
C ILE A 5 -25.95 -0.61 8.58
N VAL A 6 -26.53 -1.18 7.52
CA VAL A 6 -26.28 -2.57 7.14
C VAL A 6 -25.03 -2.57 6.26
N ASN A 7 -23.95 -3.18 6.73
CA ASN A 7 -22.76 -3.39 5.90
C ASN A 7 -23.05 -4.54 4.93
N THR A 8 -22.74 -4.37 3.65
CA THR A 8 -22.88 -5.43 2.63
C THR A 8 -21.51 -5.90 2.17
N CYS A 9 -21.34 -7.22 2.00
CA CYS A 9 -20.11 -7.81 1.49
C CYS A 9 -19.77 -7.23 0.10
N PRO A 10 -18.56 -6.71 -0.11
CA PRO A 10 -18.18 -6.08 -1.37
C PRO A 10 -18.11 -7.08 -2.53
N ASN A 11 -18.06 -8.39 -2.26
CA ASN A 11 -18.05 -9.41 -3.30
C ASN A 11 -19.45 -9.92 -3.67
N CYS A 12 -20.15 -10.53 -2.70
CA CYS A 12 -21.41 -11.24 -2.95
C CYS A 12 -22.68 -10.48 -2.54
N GLY A 13 -22.54 -9.29 -1.94
CA GLY A 13 -23.66 -8.47 -1.50
C GLY A 13 -24.37 -8.94 -0.23
N ALA A 14 -23.92 -10.02 0.41
CA ALA A 14 -24.53 -10.51 1.65
C ALA A 14 -24.44 -9.49 2.79
N ASN A 15 -25.47 -9.42 3.63
CA ASN A 15 -25.47 -8.58 4.82
C ASN A 15 -24.40 -9.08 5.81
N LEU A 16 -23.53 -8.18 6.24
CA LEU A 16 -22.49 -8.45 7.21
C LEU A 16 -22.92 -7.97 8.60
N PRO A 17 -22.43 -8.63 9.66
CA PRO A 17 -22.54 -8.11 11.02
C PRO A 17 -21.96 -6.69 11.13
N ILE A 18 -22.30 -5.98 12.21
CA ILE A 18 -21.80 -4.62 12.48
C ILE A 18 -20.26 -4.60 12.61
N ASP A 19 -19.65 -5.75 12.93
CA ASP A 19 -18.19 -5.90 12.99
C ASP A 19 -17.58 -6.10 11.59
N ILE A 20 -17.02 -5.01 11.07
CA ILE A 20 -16.40 -4.84 9.74
C ILE A 20 -15.11 -5.64 9.52
N ASN A 21 -14.56 -6.27 10.56
CA ASN A 21 -13.27 -6.98 10.49
C ASN A 21 -13.38 -8.42 9.97
N GLN A 22 -14.53 -8.82 9.42
CA GLN A 22 -14.82 -10.22 9.16
C GLN A 22 -14.74 -10.63 7.69
N VAL A 23 -14.26 -11.87 7.54
CA VAL A 23 -14.46 -12.70 6.37
C VAL A 23 -15.95 -12.96 6.21
N CYS A 24 -16.48 -12.74 5.01
CA CYS A 24 -17.87 -13.02 4.72
C CYS A 24 -18.17 -14.51 4.88
N GLU A 25 -19.11 -14.88 5.74
CA GLU A 25 -19.51 -16.28 5.96
C GLU A 25 -20.09 -16.95 4.72
N PHE A 26 -20.59 -16.17 3.75
CA PHE A 26 -21.25 -16.68 2.55
C PHE A 26 -20.29 -16.97 1.40
N CYS A 27 -19.31 -16.08 1.16
CA CYS A 27 -18.36 -16.23 0.03
C CYS A 27 -16.90 -16.34 0.45
N GLY A 28 -16.60 -16.29 1.75
CA GLY A 28 -15.24 -16.45 2.28
C GLY A 28 -14.29 -15.29 2.00
N THR A 29 -14.77 -14.15 1.48
CA THR A 29 -13.92 -13.00 1.16
C THR A 29 -13.91 -11.97 2.28
N ALA A 30 -12.74 -11.38 2.57
CA ALA A 30 -12.58 -10.37 3.61
C ALA A 30 -13.26 -9.04 3.21
N TYR A 31 -14.01 -8.41 4.13
CA TYR A 31 -14.64 -7.12 3.86
C TYR A 31 -13.66 -6.02 3.43
N ILE A 32 -12.49 -5.96 4.08
CA ILE A 32 -11.36 -5.10 3.76
C ILE A 32 -10.18 -6.03 3.42
N PRO A 33 -9.55 -5.90 2.24
CA PRO A 33 -8.34 -6.63 1.94
C PRO A 33 -7.23 -6.21 2.92
N LYS A 34 -6.51 -7.18 3.46
CA LYS A 34 -5.42 -6.93 4.41
C LYS A 34 -4.33 -6.03 3.80
N ASN A 35 -3.94 -6.33 2.56
CA ASN A 35 -2.80 -5.73 1.86
C ASN A 35 -2.87 -6.02 0.35
N LEU A 36 -1.87 -5.58 -0.43
CA LEU A 36 -1.86 -5.75 -1.88
C LEU A 36 -1.67 -7.21 -2.31
N ALA A 37 -0.95 -8.02 -1.53
CA ALA A 37 -0.81 -9.46 -1.79
C ALA A 37 -2.15 -10.20 -1.68
N ALA A 38 -2.99 -9.84 -0.71
CA ALA A 38 -4.34 -10.40 -0.60
C ALA A 38 -5.20 -10.03 -1.81
N LEU A 39 -5.11 -8.80 -2.30
CA LEU A 39 -5.80 -8.38 -3.54
C LEU A 39 -5.28 -9.12 -4.77
N ALA A 40 -3.97 -9.29 -4.90
CA ALA A 40 -3.35 -9.92 -6.05
C ALA A 40 -3.85 -11.36 -6.29
N LYS A 41 -4.26 -12.07 -5.23
CA LYS A 41 -4.81 -13.43 -5.25
C LYS A 41 -6.28 -13.50 -5.71
N MET A 42 -7.00 -12.38 -5.70
CA MET A 42 -8.40 -12.34 -6.14
C MET A 42 -8.51 -12.42 -7.66
N ASP A 43 -9.58 -13.05 -8.15
CA ASP A 43 -9.90 -13.03 -9.58
C ASP A 43 -10.41 -11.66 -10.03
N SER A 44 -10.49 -11.46 -11.35
CA SER A 44 -10.87 -10.17 -11.94
C SER A 44 -12.30 -9.75 -11.60
N GLN A 45 -13.24 -10.70 -11.47
CA GLN A 45 -14.63 -10.40 -11.13
C GLN A 45 -14.72 -9.94 -9.68
N THR A 46 -14.06 -10.63 -8.76
CA THR A 46 -14.01 -10.24 -7.35
C THR A 46 -13.43 -8.83 -7.20
N LYS A 47 -12.31 -8.52 -7.86
CA LYS A 47 -11.72 -7.16 -7.85
C LYS A 47 -12.68 -6.10 -8.36
N HIS A 48 -13.41 -6.39 -9.44
CA HIS A 48 -14.41 -5.48 -9.99
C HIS A 48 -15.54 -5.21 -8.99
N ASN A 49 -16.05 -6.25 -8.33
CA ASN A 49 -17.11 -6.13 -7.32
C ASN A 49 -16.67 -5.22 -6.15
N TYR A 50 -15.43 -5.37 -5.67
CA TYR A 50 -14.87 -4.50 -4.61
C TYR A 50 -14.82 -3.04 -5.03
N ILE A 51 -14.29 -2.75 -6.23
CA ILE A 51 -14.19 -1.37 -6.73
C ILE A 51 -15.58 -0.73 -6.81
N THR A 52 -16.57 -1.44 -7.35
CA THR A 52 -17.94 -0.94 -7.48
C THR A 52 -18.57 -0.69 -6.11
N SER A 53 -18.51 -1.68 -5.21
CA SER A 53 -19.09 -1.56 -3.86
C SER A 53 -18.46 -0.44 -3.05
N TYR A 54 -17.14 -0.27 -3.11
CA TYR A 54 -16.46 0.79 -2.37
C TYR A 54 -16.75 2.18 -2.93
N LYS A 55 -16.91 2.33 -4.24
CA LYS A 55 -17.30 3.61 -4.85
C LYS A 55 -18.67 4.06 -4.36
N GLU A 56 -19.67 3.18 -4.44
CA GLU A 56 -21.04 3.46 -3.95
C GLU A 56 -21.03 3.87 -2.46
N LYS A 57 -20.28 3.15 -1.63
CA LYS A 57 -20.18 3.44 -0.19
C LYS A 57 -19.52 4.78 0.13
N LEU A 58 -18.61 5.25 -0.70
CA LEU A 58 -17.93 6.55 -0.52
C LEU A 58 -18.76 7.72 -1.06
N GLU A 59 -19.69 7.48 -1.99
CA GLU A 59 -20.69 8.47 -2.42
C GLU A 59 -21.74 8.70 -1.33
N ASP A 60 -22.17 7.62 -0.65
CA ASP A 60 -23.23 7.64 0.36
C ASP A 60 -22.76 8.07 1.77
N ASN A 61 -21.48 7.90 2.09
CA ASN A 61 -20.89 8.23 3.40
C ASN A 61 -19.58 9.01 3.21
N LYS A 62 -19.53 10.23 3.75
CA LYS A 62 -18.26 10.96 3.89
C LYS A 62 -17.30 10.16 4.78
N GLY A 63 -16.27 9.56 4.18
CA GLY A 63 -15.00 9.28 4.85
C GLY A 63 -14.93 8.02 5.71
N ASN A 64 -15.23 6.84 5.16
CA ASN A 64 -14.71 5.60 5.74
C ASN A 64 -13.26 5.39 5.26
N ILE A 65 -12.28 5.78 6.10
CA ILE A 65 -10.85 5.75 5.79
C ILE A 65 -10.39 4.35 5.32
N PRO A 66 -10.68 3.24 6.03
CA PRO A 66 -10.33 1.89 5.56
C PRO A 66 -10.89 1.53 4.18
N ILE A 67 -12.13 1.91 3.88
CA ILE A 67 -12.73 1.66 2.55
C ILE A 67 -12.02 2.48 1.47
N ALA A 68 -11.72 3.75 1.74
CA ALA A 68 -11.02 4.61 0.80
C ALA A 68 -9.59 4.12 0.53
N ILE A 69 -8.86 3.68 1.56
CA ILE A 69 -7.54 3.05 1.40
C ILE A 69 -7.66 1.76 0.59
N SER A 70 -8.65 0.91 0.88
CA SER A 70 -8.88 -0.34 0.16
C SER A 70 -9.20 -0.11 -1.32
N LEU A 71 -10.02 0.91 -1.63
CA LEU A 71 -10.27 1.33 -3.00
C LEU A 71 -8.99 1.80 -3.69
N ALA A 72 -8.17 2.62 -3.02
CA ALA A 72 -6.88 3.05 -3.54
C ALA A 72 -5.94 1.87 -3.82
N MET A 73 -5.94 0.83 -2.97
CA MET A 73 -5.18 -0.41 -3.18
C MET A 73 -5.70 -1.19 -4.41
N CYS A 74 -7.01 -1.32 -4.59
CA CYS A 74 -7.59 -1.93 -5.79
C CYS A 74 -7.12 -1.20 -7.06
N HIS A 75 -7.03 0.13 -7.01
CA HIS A 75 -6.52 0.93 -8.12
C HIS A 75 -5.01 0.76 -8.33
N ILE A 76 -4.19 0.58 -7.28
CA ILE A 76 -2.76 0.24 -7.43
C ILE A 76 -2.60 -1.13 -8.10
N ASP A 77 -3.34 -2.15 -7.66
CA ASP A 77 -3.29 -3.49 -8.24
C ASP A 77 -3.73 -3.48 -9.72
N ALA A 78 -4.71 -2.64 -10.05
CA ALA A 78 -5.15 -2.38 -11.42
C ALA A 78 -4.24 -1.42 -12.22
N GLN A 79 -3.09 -1.00 -11.67
CA GLN A 79 -2.14 -0.04 -12.27
C GLN A 79 -2.72 1.36 -12.58
N ASN A 80 -3.85 1.71 -11.97
CA ASN A 80 -4.50 3.02 -12.04
C ASN A 80 -3.93 3.95 -10.95
N TYR A 81 -2.63 4.24 -11.03
CA TYR A 81 -1.89 4.94 -9.98
C TYR A 81 -2.35 6.37 -9.72
N GLU A 82 -2.70 7.12 -10.76
CA GLU A 82 -3.20 8.50 -10.64
C GLU A 82 -4.48 8.55 -9.80
N PHE A 83 -5.45 7.69 -10.13
CA PHE A 83 -6.71 7.63 -9.39
C PHE A 83 -6.51 7.18 -7.94
N SER A 84 -5.60 6.23 -7.70
CA SER A 84 -5.22 5.82 -6.34
C SER A 84 -4.65 7.00 -5.55
N PHE A 85 -3.71 7.74 -6.15
CA PHE A 85 -3.09 8.89 -5.52
C PHE A 85 -4.12 9.98 -5.18
N ASP A 86 -5.07 10.27 -6.08
CA ASP A 86 -6.12 11.26 -5.85
C ASP A 86 -7.04 10.91 -4.67
N ILE A 87 -7.39 9.63 -4.51
CA ILE A 87 -8.17 9.18 -3.34
C ILE A 87 -7.38 9.44 -2.06
N LEU A 88 -6.12 8.99 -2.02
CA LEU A 88 -5.29 9.07 -0.82
C LEU A 88 -4.93 10.53 -0.47
N LYS A 89 -4.69 11.36 -1.49
CA LYS A 89 -4.44 12.79 -1.31
C LYS A 89 -5.62 13.48 -0.64
N LYS A 90 -6.86 13.17 -1.04
CA LYS A 90 -8.06 13.69 -0.39
C LYS A 90 -8.15 13.25 1.07
N LEU A 91 -7.73 12.04 1.41
CA LEU A 91 -7.66 11.61 2.82
C LEU A 91 -6.63 12.43 3.59
N ALA A 92 -5.42 12.58 3.05
CA ALA A 92 -4.35 13.35 3.66
C ALA A 92 -4.72 14.84 3.84
N GLU A 93 -5.43 15.45 2.88
CA GLU A 93 -5.93 16.84 2.95
C GLU A 93 -6.98 17.04 4.05
N ASN A 94 -7.61 15.97 4.55
CA ASN A 94 -8.57 16.00 5.66
C ASN A 94 -7.91 15.54 6.98
N ASP A 95 -6.62 15.84 7.15
CA ASP A 95 -5.82 15.55 8.36
C ASP A 95 -5.83 14.06 8.79
N CYS A 96 -5.95 13.13 7.83
CA CYS A 96 -5.88 11.70 8.12
C CYS A 96 -4.49 11.31 8.62
N THR A 97 -4.44 10.69 9.81
CA THR A 97 -3.20 10.23 10.45
C THR A 97 -2.93 8.74 10.25
N ASP A 98 -3.65 8.07 9.36
CA ASP A 98 -3.41 6.66 9.05
C ASP A 98 -2.11 6.52 8.24
N PRO A 99 -1.09 5.80 8.73
CA PRO A 99 0.20 5.67 8.06
C PRO A 99 0.08 5.01 6.68
N ASN A 100 -0.93 4.16 6.47
CA ASN A 100 -1.16 3.48 5.19
C ASN A 100 -1.51 4.48 4.08
N VAL A 101 -2.12 5.62 4.41
CA VAL A 101 -2.41 6.66 3.42
C VAL A 101 -1.13 7.12 2.76
N PHE A 102 -0.13 7.50 3.57
CA PHE A 102 1.16 7.97 3.08
C PHE A 102 1.97 6.85 2.42
N TYR A 103 1.90 5.63 2.97
CA TYR A 103 2.55 4.47 2.37
C TYR A 103 2.05 4.19 0.95
N TYR A 104 0.73 4.10 0.75
CA TYR A 104 0.16 3.85 -0.57
C TYR A 104 0.28 5.08 -1.49
N MET A 105 0.38 6.31 -0.97
CA MET A 105 0.74 7.49 -1.79
C MET A 105 2.15 7.35 -2.36
N ALA A 106 3.11 6.88 -1.56
CA ALA A 106 4.46 6.62 -2.00
C ALA A 106 4.48 5.57 -3.13
N LEU A 107 3.75 4.47 -2.97
CA LEU A 107 3.62 3.43 -3.99
C LEU A 107 2.95 3.93 -5.27
N ALA A 108 1.83 4.65 -5.15
CA ALA A 108 1.14 5.22 -6.31
C ALA A 108 2.04 6.19 -7.07
N MET A 109 2.84 7.01 -6.36
CA MET A 109 3.82 7.90 -6.98
C MET A 109 4.92 7.17 -7.75
N LEU A 110 5.20 5.90 -7.49
CA LEU A 110 6.18 5.14 -8.29
C LEU A 110 5.62 4.75 -9.68
N GLU A 111 4.31 4.79 -9.88
CA GLU A 111 3.64 4.47 -11.16
C GLU A 111 4.02 3.11 -11.76
N GLY A 112 4.31 2.12 -10.91
CA GLY A 112 4.77 0.81 -11.36
C GLY A 112 6.08 0.86 -12.14
N LYS A 113 6.96 1.80 -11.80
CA LYS A 113 8.31 1.97 -12.34
C LYS A 113 9.32 1.80 -11.21
N LYS A 114 10.53 1.39 -11.58
CA LYS A 114 11.64 1.37 -10.63
C LYS A 114 12.10 2.79 -10.27
N PRO A 115 12.51 3.05 -9.02
CA PRO A 115 12.95 4.37 -8.57
C PRO A 115 13.96 5.06 -9.50
N ARG A 116 14.93 4.30 -10.04
CA ARG A 116 16.02 4.79 -10.90
C ARG A 116 15.57 5.61 -12.10
N VAL A 117 14.40 5.31 -12.66
CA VAL A 117 13.91 5.99 -13.87
C VAL A 117 13.09 7.25 -13.58
N LEU A 118 12.86 7.58 -12.31
CA LEU A 118 12.07 8.73 -11.90
C LEU A 118 12.94 10.00 -11.76
N HIS A 119 12.31 11.15 -11.95
CA HIS A 119 12.94 12.44 -11.66
C HIS A 119 13.21 12.60 -10.15
N ILE A 120 14.29 13.29 -9.79
CA ILE A 120 14.72 13.45 -8.38
C ILE A 120 13.63 14.05 -7.49
N ASP A 121 12.86 15.02 -7.98
CA ASP A 121 11.77 15.64 -7.21
C ASP A 121 10.66 14.63 -6.88
N LYS A 122 10.43 13.69 -7.80
CA LYS A 122 9.46 12.61 -7.61
C LYS A 122 9.96 11.63 -6.56
N VAL A 123 11.23 11.23 -6.64
CA VAL A 123 11.87 10.36 -5.63
C VAL A 123 11.86 10.98 -4.25
N ARG A 124 12.19 12.28 -4.13
CA ARG A 124 12.15 13.01 -2.85
C ARG A 124 10.74 13.06 -2.25
N LYS A 125 9.71 13.23 -3.09
CA LYS A 125 8.31 13.16 -2.62
C LYS A 125 7.93 11.77 -2.13
N VAL A 126 8.32 10.71 -2.85
CA VAL A 126 8.13 9.32 -2.42
C VAL A 126 8.78 9.10 -1.04
N GLU A 127 10.03 9.52 -0.86
CA GLU A 127 10.71 9.42 0.43
C GLU A 127 10.01 10.22 1.52
N SER A 128 9.53 11.43 1.22
CA SER A 128 8.78 12.24 2.18
C SER A 128 7.53 11.51 2.67
N TYR A 129 6.78 10.84 1.78
CA TYR A 129 5.60 10.07 2.18
C TYR A 129 5.96 8.83 3.00
N LEU A 130 7.02 8.11 2.64
CA LEU A 130 7.51 6.98 3.46
C LEU A 130 7.95 7.45 4.86
N ASN A 131 8.60 8.60 4.95
CA ASN A 131 8.97 9.20 6.22
C ASN A 131 7.73 9.60 7.04
N SER A 132 6.71 10.20 6.41
CA SER A 132 5.43 10.49 7.08
C SER A 132 4.77 9.22 7.63
N ALA A 133 4.71 8.15 6.84
CA ALA A 133 4.17 6.86 7.28
C ALA A 133 4.92 6.32 8.51
N GLN A 134 6.26 6.39 8.49
CA GLN A 134 7.12 5.93 9.58
C GLN A 134 6.98 6.77 10.86
N VAL A 135 6.81 8.09 10.74
CA VAL A 135 6.58 8.99 11.89
C VAL A 135 5.23 8.70 12.53
N LEU A 136 4.20 8.45 11.72
CA LEU A 136 2.84 8.14 12.20
C LEU A 136 2.72 6.73 12.78
N SER A 137 3.53 5.78 12.29
CA SER A 137 3.64 4.44 12.87
C SER A 137 5.06 3.91 12.76
N SER A 138 5.69 3.77 13.92
CA SER A 138 7.03 3.18 14.06
C SER A 138 7.03 1.64 13.97
N GLY A 139 5.89 1.01 13.69
CA GLY A 139 5.63 -0.41 13.96
C GLY A 139 5.71 -1.37 12.77
N THR A 140 6.08 -0.93 11.56
CA THR A 140 5.97 -1.77 10.36
C THR A 140 7.31 -1.86 9.60
N GLY A 141 7.88 -3.07 9.55
CA GLY A 141 9.11 -3.36 8.79
C GLY A 141 9.00 -3.05 7.29
N LEU A 142 7.77 -3.06 6.75
CA LEU A 142 7.49 -2.78 5.34
C LEU A 142 7.91 -1.36 4.90
N TYR A 143 7.81 -0.37 5.79
CA TYR A 143 8.22 1.01 5.46
C TYR A 143 9.73 1.11 5.29
N TYR A 144 10.49 0.43 6.16
CA TYR A 144 11.95 0.34 6.05
C TYR A 144 12.38 -0.39 4.78
N ILE A 145 11.68 -1.46 4.41
CA ILE A 145 11.94 -2.18 3.15
C ILE A 145 11.72 -1.24 1.96
N MET A 146 10.61 -0.52 1.91
CA MET A 146 10.36 0.42 0.82
C MET A 146 11.37 1.56 0.77
N GLN A 147 11.79 2.10 1.91
CA GLN A 147 12.89 3.07 1.94
C GLN A 147 14.19 2.45 1.42
N ALA A 148 14.52 1.22 1.81
CA ALA A 148 15.71 0.51 1.34
C ALA A 148 15.69 0.32 -0.19
N VAL A 149 14.51 0.02 -0.76
CA VAL A 149 14.30 -0.05 -2.21
C VAL A 149 14.65 1.28 -2.88
N ILE A 150 14.15 2.41 -2.36
CA ILE A 150 14.48 3.74 -2.92
C ILE A 150 15.98 4.03 -2.77
N LYS A 151 16.57 3.76 -1.60
CA LYS A 151 18.00 4.00 -1.35
C LYS A 151 18.88 3.22 -2.31
N ARG A 152 18.60 1.93 -2.48
CA ARG A 152 19.40 1.05 -3.31
C ARG A 152 19.28 1.39 -4.79
N ASP A 153 18.05 1.40 -5.31
CA ASP A 153 17.83 1.49 -6.75
C ASP A 153 18.14 2.89 -7.31
N TYR A 154 17.95 3.94 -6.49
CA TYR A 154 18.19 5.32 -6.89
C TYR A 154 19.51 5.88 -6.36
N TYR A 155 19.65 6.04 -5.04
CA TYR A 155 20.76 6.81 -4.45
C TYR A 155 22.10 6.09 -4.53
N GLU A 156 22.14 4.81 -4.17
CA GLU A 156 23.36 3.99 -4.23
C GLU A 156 23.80 3.79 -5.68
N TYR A 157 22.86 3.60 -6.60
CA TYR A 157 23.16 3.50 -8.03
C TYR A 157 23.84 4.76 -8.59
N TYR A 158 23.29 5.94 -8.30
CA TYR A 158 23.84 7.21 -8.78
C TYR A 158 24.99 7.76 -7.91
N LEU A 159 25.41 7.03 -6.88
CA LEU A 159 26.44 7.45 -5.91
C LEU A 159 26.13 8.83 -5.29
N PHE A 160 24.84 9.14 -5.13
CA PHE A 160 24.41 10.37 -4.48
C PHE A 160 24.66 10.26 -2.97
N ASN A 161 25.05 11.38 -2.36
CA ASN A 161 25.08 11.48 -0.90
C ASN A 161 23.71 11.05 -0.37
N MET A 162 23.71 10.02 0.48
CA MET A 162 22.47 9.46 1.00
C MET A 162 21.67 10.56 1.69
N HIS A 163 20.49 10.87 1.16
CA HIS A 163 19.51 11.63 1.92
C HIS A 163 19.09 10.82 3.16
N GLN A 164 18.53 11.46 4.18
CA GLN A 164 18.07 10.91 5.48
C GLN A 164 17.71 9.40 5.49
N GLY A 165 18.07 8.70 6.57
CA GLY A 165 17.67 7.30 6.82
C GLY A 165 18.79 6.25 6.75
N GLY A 166 19.95 6.60 6.16
CA GLY A 166 21.11 5.71 6.03
C GLY A 166 21.10 4.87 4.75
N SER A 167 21.97 3.85 4.70
CA SER A 167 22.09 2.93 3.56
C SER A 167 20.93 1.96 3.45
N SER A 168 20.74 1.38 2.26
CA SER A 168 19.74 0.34 2.04
C SER A 168 19.94 -0.84 2.99
N LYS A 169 21.19 -1.26 3.22
CA LYS A 169 21.55 -2.30 4.18
C LYS A 169 21.09 -1.98 5.62
N LEU A 170 21.36 -0.78 6.13
CA LEU A 170 20.97 -0.40 7.49
C LEU A 170 19.44 -0.39 7.66
N LEU A 171 18.71 0.03 6.62
CA LEU A 171 17.25 0.01 6.63
C LEU A 171 16.71 -1.43 6.66
N LEU A 172 17.31 -2.36 5.92
CA LEU A 172 16.94 -3.78 5.97
C LEU A 172 17.25 -4.42 7.33
N GLU A 173 18.39 -4.10 7.94
CA GLU A 173 18.70 -4.53 9.31
C GLU A 173 17.65 -4.04 10.32
N LYS A 174 17.14 -2.80 10.14
CA LYS A 174 16.02 -2.30 10.96
C LYS A 174 14.73 -3.07 10.69
N ALA A 175 14.42 -3.35 9.43
CA ALA A 175 13.21 -4.08 9.02
C ALA A 175 13.15 -5.48 9.63
N ASN A 176 14.30 -6.17 9.76
CA ASN A 176 14.39 -7.51 10.34
C ASN A 176 14.03 -7.58 11.83
N ASN A 177 13.89 -6.45 12.52
CA ASN A 177 13.40 -6.41 13.91
C ASN A 177 11.86 -6.44 14.00
N PHE A 178 11.15 -6.46 12.87
CA PHE A 178 9.70 -6.48 12.80
C PHE A 178 9.20 -7.79 12.20
N GLN A 179 7.94 -8.12 12.49
CA GLN A 179 7.26 -9.19 11.77
C GLN A 179 7.01 -8.74 10.33
N LEU A 180 7.52 -9.52 9.38
CA LEU A 180 7.42 -9.25 7.95
C LEU A 180 6.36 -10.13 7.30
N ASP A 181 5.51 -9.52 6.48
CA ASP A 181 4.59 -10.24 5.60
C ASP A 181 5.29 -10.47 4.26
N VAL A 182 5.84 -11.67 4.08
CA VAL A 182 6.66 -12.04 2.92
C VAL A 182 5.89 -11.91 1.61
N GLU A 183 4.62 -12.31 1.61
CA GLU A 183 3.78 -12.23 0.42
C GLU A 183 3.56 -10.78 0.00
N GLU A 184 3.32 -9.90 0.97
CA GLU A 184 3.22 -8.46 0.71
C GLU A 184 4.51 -7.91 0.14
N ILE A 185 5.66 -8.25 0.74
CA ILE A 185 6.97 -7.78 0.24
C ILE A 185 7.16 -8.20 -1.21
N HIS A 186 6.94 -9.48 -1.55
CA HIS A 186 7.06 -9.96 -2.92
C HIS A 186 6.12 -9.22 -3.87
N GLN A 187 4.87 -8.98 -3.46
CA GLN A 187 3.92 -8.24 -4.28
C GLN A 187 4.36 -6.79 -4.49
N ILE A 188 4.87 -6.12 -3.47
CA ILE A 188 5.38 -4.75 -3.55
C ILE A 188 6.61 -4.69 -4.46
N LEU A 189 7.60 -5.57 -4.28
CA LEU A 189 8.81 -5.61 -5.13
C LEU A 189 8.46 -5.88 -6.60
N LYS A 190 7.41 -6.69 -6.85
CA LYS A 190 6.86 -6.91 -8.19
C LYS A 190 6.24 -5.64 -8.76
N ILE A 191 5.43 -4.91 -7.98
CA ILE A 191 4.83 -3.63 -8.39
C ILE A 191 5.93 -2.61 -8.73
N VAL A 192 7.00 -2.56 -7.94
CA VAL A 192 8.10 -1.59 -8.11
C VAL A 192 9.05 -1.95 -9.26
N LYS A 193 8.81 -3.04 -10.01
CA LYS A 193 9.57 -3.44 -11.23
C LYS A 193 11.10 -3.34 -11.09
N LEU A 194 11.63 -3.72 -9.92
CA LEU A 194 13.07 -3.81 -9.72
C LEU A 194 13.71 -4.82 -10.67
N ASP A 195 14.98 -4.58 -11.01
CA ASP A 195 15.80 -5.50 -11.80
C ASP A 195 16.08 -6.78 -11.00
N GLU A 196 16.36 -7.89 -11.69
CA GLU A 196 16.55 -9.20 -11.06
C GLU A 196 17.66 -9.20 -10.01
N SER A 197 18.78 -8.51 -10.27
CA SER A 197 19.88 -8.37 -9.32
C SER A 197 19.48 -7.68 -8.02
N ASP A 198 18.57 -6.70 -8.09
CA ASP A 198 18.09 -5.99 -6.91
C ASP A 198 17.07 -6.83 -6.15
N ARG A 199 16.18 -7.55 -6.86
CA ARG A 199 15.27 -8.51 -6.22
C ARG A 199 16.03 -9.59 -5.46
N SER A 200 17.00 -10.26 -6.11
CA SER A 200 17.80 -11.29 -5.46
C SER A 200 18.56 -10.76 -4.24
N TYR A 201 18.97 -9.49 -4.26
CA TYR A 201 19.54 -8.85 -3.07
C TYR A 201 18.52 -8.77 -1.92
N PHE A 202 17.31 -8.25 -2.18
CA PHE A 202 16.27 -8.17 -1.14
C PHE A 202 15.88 -9.55 -0.61
N ASP A 203 15.71 -10.54 -1.49
CA ASP A 203 15.38 -11.92 -1.11
C ASP A 203 16.47 -12.50 -0.18
N SER A 204 17.76 -12.33 -0.55
CA SER A 204 18.89 -12.83 0.23
C SER A 204 19.03 -12.19 1.62
N VAL A 205 18.69 -10.91 1.76
CA VAL A 205 18.89 -10.15 3.01
C VAL A 205 17.70 -10.27 3.96
N LEU A 206 16.49 -10.41 3.40
CA LEU A 206 15.26 -10.59 4.18
C LEU A 206 15.02 -12.07 4.54
N ALA A 207 15.83 -13.00 4.01
CA ALA A 207 15.69 -14.44 4.18
C ALA A 207 14.30 -14.96 3.75
N ILE A 208 13.80 -14.40 2.64
CA ILE A 208 12.49 -14.70 2.04
C ILE A 208 12.61 -15.40 0.69
#